data_AF-A0A8S2G2F9-F1
#
_entry.id   AF-A0A8S2G2F9-F1
#
_cell.length_a   1.000
_cell.length_b   1.000
_cell.length_c   1.000
_cell.angle_alpha   90.00
_cell.angle_beta   90.00
_cell.angle_gamma   90.00
#
_symmetry.space_group_name_H-M   'P 1'
#
loop_
_entity.id
_entity.type
_entity.pdbx_description
1 polymer ?
#
loop_
_entity_poly.entity_id
_entity_poly.type
_entity_poly.pdbx_seq_one_letter_code
_entity_poly.pdbx_strand_id
1 'polypeptide(L)'
;MSEISMHIQHCILYEFQLGNSASAAARNICAALGKGAVGDRTYRDWFKRFRAGDLSSKDQPRSGRPLESGVERLKALIEDNPRLTT
;
A
#
# COMPACT_ATOMS: atom_id res chain seq x y z
N MET A 1 11.49 1.97 -3.95
CA MET A 1 10.72 2.09 -2.70
C MET A 1 9.66 0.99 -2.54
N SER A 2 9.84 -0.19 -3.16
CA SER A 2 8.88 -1.32 -3.13
C SER A 2 9.32 -2.44 -2.18
N GLU A 3 10.61 -2.77 -2.15
CA GLU A 3 11.16 -3.91 -1.39
C GLU A 3 11.07 -3.72 0.15
N ILE A 4 11.35 -2.50 0.63
CA ILE A 4 11.34 -2.18 2.08
C ILE A 4 9.91 -2.34 2.66
N SER A 5 8.89 -2.05 1.86
CA SER A 5 7.48 -2.20 2.26
C SER A 5 7.11 -3.67 2.44
N MET A 6 7.56 -4.56 1.53
CA MET A 6 7.27 -6.00 1.61
C MET A 6 7.97 -6.67 2.79
N HIS A 7 9.23 -6.32 3.08
CA HIS A 7 9.95 -6.88 4.22
C HIS A 7 9.24 -6.55 5.55
N ILE A 8 8.84 -5.29 5.71
CA ILE A 8 8.08 -4.84 6.89
C ILE A 8 6.75 -5.59 7.00
N GLN A 9 6.02 -5.75 5.90
CA GLN A 9 4.75 -6.49 5.90
C GLN A 9 4.92 -7.95 6.34
N HIS A 10 5.96 -8.63 5.87
CA HIS A 10 6.27 -9.99 6.29
C HIS A 10 6.62 -10.06 7.77
N CYS A 11 7.37 -9.09 8.32
CA CYS A 11 7.62 -9.03 9.76
C CYS A 11 6.32 -8.86 10.57
N ILE A 12 5.40 -8.00 10.11
CA ILE A 12 4.10 -7.80 10.77
C ILE A 12 3.26 -9.08 10.69
N LEU A 13 3.26 -9.77 9.55
CA LEU A 13 2.55 -11.04 9.36
C LEU A 13 3.10 -12.14 10.27
N TYR A 14 4.43 -12.26 10.36
CA TYR A 14 5.10 -13.22 11.22
C TYR A 14 4.67 -13.02 12.69
N GLU A 15 4.72 -11.79 13.19
CA GLU A 15 4.28 -11.48 14.54
C GLU A 15 2.77 -11.74 14.77
N PHE A 16 1.93 -11.49 13.77
CA PHE A 16 0.51 -11.82 13.82
C PHE A 16 0.29 -13.34 13.93
N GLN A 17 1.04 -14.14 13.18
CA GLN A 17 0.98 -15.61 13.23
C GLN A 17 1.49 -16.18 14.55
N LEU A 18 2.42 -15.49 15.22
CA LEU A 18 2.84 -15.82 16.60
C LEU A 18 1.73 -15.59 17.64
N GLY A 19 0.61 -14.97 17.26
CA GLY A 19 -0.48 -14.64 18.18
C GLY A 19 -0.19 -13.44 19.07
N ASN A 20 0.86 -12.65 18.74
CA ASN A 20 1.19 -11.46 19.50
C ASN A 20 0.09 -10.39 19.34
N SER A 21 -0.16 -9.65 20.42
CA SER A 21 -1.02 -8.48 20.35
C SER A 21 -0.40 -7.41 19.46
N ALA A 22 -1.24 -6.56 18.87
CA ALA A 22 -0.80 -5.46 18.03
C ALA A 22 0.30 -4.61 18.73
N SER A 23 0.12 -4.29 20.00
CA SER A 23 1.09 -3.48 20.76
C SER A 23 2.41 -4.21 21.02
N ALA A 24 2.36 -5.52 21.33
CA ALA A 24 3.57 -6.32 21.58
C ALA A 24 4.40 -6.46 20.30
N ALA A 25 3.74 -6.80 19.21
CA ALA A 25 4.40 -7.01 17.93
C ALA A 25 4.94 -5.72 17.31
N ALA A 26 4.28 -4.56 17.50
CA ALA A 26 4.82 -3.26 17.11
C ALA A 26 6.12 -2.95 17.87
N ARG A 27 6.20 -3.28 19.17
CA ARG A 27 7.42 -3.12 19.97
C ARG A 27 8.54 -4.03 19.50
N ASN A 28 8.25 -5.30 19.21
CA ASN A 28 9.23 -6.26 18.70
C ASN A 28 9.83 -5.79 17.38
N ILE A 29 9.00 -5.34 16.44
CA ILE A 29 9.45 -4.84 15.14
C ILE A 29 10.26 -3.56 15.28
N CYS A 30 9.83 -2.60 16.12
CA CYS A 30 10.61 -1.38 16.35
C CYS A 30 11.94 -1.65 17.05
N ALA A 31 12.03 -2.69 17.89
CA ALA A 31 13.27 -3.11 18.51
C ALA A 31 14.24 -3.75 17.48
N ALA A 32 13.72 -4.53 16.53
CA ALA A 32 14.52 -5.21 15.51
C ALA A 32 14.94 -4.30 14.34
N LEU A 33 14.03 -3.47 13.84
CA LEU A 33 14.22 -2.63 12.64
C LEU A 33 14.55 -1.17 12.95
N GLY A 34 14.49 -0.77 14.23
CA GLY A 34 14.71 0.59 14.67
C GLY A 34 13.42 1.38 14.92
N LYS A 35 13.54 2.44 15.72
CA LYS A 35 12.42 3.29 16.11
C LYS A 35 11.80 3.95 14.88
N GLY A 36 10.49 3.76 14.69
CA GLY A 36 9.77 4.34 13.56
C GLY A 36 9.88 3.55 12.26
N ALA A 37 10.39 2.31 12.31
CA ALA A 37 10.41 1.41 11.14
C ALA A 37 9.03 1.22 10.50
N VAL A 38 7.95 1.29 11.31
CA VAL A 38 6.56 1.23 10.84
C VAL A 38 5.74 2.30 11.55
N GLY A 39 4.90 3.01 10.79
CA GLY A 39 3.90 3.91 11.38
C GLY A 39 2.76 3.12 12.04
N ASP A 40 2.23 3.63 13.17
CA ASP A 40 1.12 3.02 13.92
C ASP A 40 -0.09 2.69 13.01
N ARG A 41 -0.44 3.64 12.12
CA ARG A 41 -1.55 3.47 11.18
C ARG A 41 -1.33 2.28 10.25
N THR A 42 -0.16 2.21 9.61
CA THR A 42 0.21 1.12 8.70
C THR A 42 0.13 -0.22 9.41
N TYR A 43 0.67 -0.28 10.63
CA TYR A 43 0.67 -1.47 11.45
C TYR A 43 -0.75 -1.95 11.79
N ARG A 44 -1.63 -1.04 12.22
CA ARG A 44 -3.04 -1.34 12.52
C ARG A 44 -3.82 -1.78 11.29
N ASP A 45 -3.60 -1.14 10.15
CA ASP A 45 -4.28 -1.50 8.91
C ASP A 45 -3.88 -2.92 8.45
N TRP A 46 -2.61 -3.30 8.57
CA TRP A 46 -2.18 -4.69 8.32
C TRP A 46 -2.82 -5.70 9.26
N PHE A 47 -2.84 -5.41 10.57
CA PHE A 47 -3.51 -6.29 11.54
C PHE A 47 -5.01 -6.48 11.25
N LYS A 48 -5.70 -5.44 10.77
CA LYS A 48 -7.09 -5.57 10.33
C LYS A 48 -7.22 -6.48 9.11
N ARG A 49 -6.34 -6.35 8.11
CA ARG A 49 -6.35 -7.18 6.90
C ARG A 49 -6.08 -8.65 7.23
N PHE A 50 -5.10 -8.93 8.08
CA PHE A 50 -4.78 -10.29 8.50
C PHE A 50 -5.93 -10.95 9.28
N ARG A 51 -6.62 -10.19 10.14
CA ARG A 51 -7.86 -10.67 10.79
C ARG A 51 -8.99 -10.97 9.83
N ALA A 52 -9.03 -10.30 8.67
CA ALA A 52 -9.98 -10.57 7.60
C ALA A 52 -9.55 -11.74 6.69
N GLY A 53 -8.41 -12.38 6.96
CA GLY A 53 -7.88 -13.50 6.18
C GLY A 53 -7.08 -13.07 4.94
N ASP A 54 -6.90 -11.77 4.70
CA ASP A 54 -6.06 -11.27 3.60
C ASP A 54 -4.59 -11.22 4.02
N LEU A 55 -3.87 -12.31 3.76
CA LEU A 55 -2.43 -12.45 4.04
C LEU A 55 -1.53 -12.04 2.86
N SER A 56 -2.11 -11.52 1.77
CA SER A 56 -1.34 -11.18 0.57
C SER A 56 -0.51 -9.91 0.82
N SER A 57 0.82 -10.05 0.77
CA SER A 57 1.78 -8.94 0.77
C SER A 57 1.78 -8.16 -0.57
N LYS A 58 1.09 -8.64 -1.60
CA LYS A 58 0.98 -7.88 -2.85
C LYS A 58 0.13 -6.64 -2.60
N ASP A 59 0.72 -5.46 -2.81
CA ASP A 59 -0.05 -4.23 -3.05
C ASP A 59 -1.05 -4.60 -4.15
N GLN A 60 -2.35 -4.65 -3.81
CA GLN A 60 -3.36 -4.68 -4.86
C GLN A 60 -3.10 -3.45 -5.74
N PRO A 61 -3.25 -3.56 -7.06
CA PRO A 61 -3.11 -2.41 -7.93
C PRO A 61 -3.98 -1.30 -7.36
N ARG A 62 -3.33 -0.22 -6.90
CA ARG A 62 -4.05 0.91 -6.32
C ARG A 62 -5.03 1.36 -7.39
N SER A 63 -6.31 1.40 -7.07
CA SER A 63 -7.32 2.04 -7.89
C SER A 63 -7.02 3.55 -7.89
N GLY A 64 -6.03 3.94 -8.67
CA GLY A 64 -5.74 5.32 -9.03
C GLY A 64 -6.54 5.70 -10.28
N ARG A 65 -6.47 6.98 -10.64
CA ARG A 65 -7.06 7.49 -11.87
C ARG A 65 -6.62 6.60 -13.06
N PRO A 66 -7.54 6.07 -13.88
CA PRO A 66 -7.17 5.41 -15.12
C PRO A 66 -6.29 6.36 -15.94
N LEU A 67 -5.09 5.92 -16.30
CA LEU A 67 -4.14 6.72 -17.09
C LEU A 67 -4.73 7.12 -18.45
N GLU A 68 -5.72 6.37 -18.93
CA GLU A 68 -6.36 6.53 -20.25
C GLU A 68 -7.51 7.54 -20.31
N SER A 69 -8.00 8.12 -19.20
CA SER A 69 -9.26 8.90 -19.29
C SER A 69 -9.09 10.36 -19.72
N GLY A 70 -7.86 10.86 -19.77
CA GLY A 70 -7.56 12.28 -20.02
C GLY A 70 -6.90 12.53 -21.37
N VAL A 71 -5.82 11.81 -21.67
CA VAL A 71 -4.99 12.07 -22.85
C VAL A 71 -5.65 11.58 -24.13
N GLU A 72 -6.23 10.37 -24.12
CA GLU A 72 -6.93 9.83 -25.30
C GLU A 72 -8.20 10.62 -25.60
N ARG A 73 -8.91 11.06 -24.56
CA ARG A 73 -10.08 11.93 -24.68
C ARG A 73 -9.71 13.33 -25.20
N LEU A 74 -8.55 13.85 -24.77
CA LEU A 74 -8.01 15.12 -25.26
C LEU A 74 -7.54 15.01 -26.70
N LYS A 75 -6.85 13.92 -27.08
CA LYS A 75 -6.47 13.64 -28.47
C LYS A 75 -7.69 13.57 -29.38
N ALA A 76 -8.72 12.82 -28.98
CA ALA A 76 -9.96 12.73 -29.75
C ALA A 76 -10.65 14.10 -29.95
N LEU A 77 -10.63 14.96 -28.92
CA LEU A 77 -11.14 16.34 -29.03
C LEU A 77 -10.30 17.22 -29.96
N ILE A 78 -8.98 17.07 -29.97
CA ILE A 78 -8.06 17.82 -30.85
C ILE A 78 -8.18 17.32 -32.30
N GLU A 79 -8.36 16.02 -32.51
CA GLU A 79 -8.58 15.43 -33.84
C GLU A 79 -9.96 15.80 -34.41
N ASP A 80 -11.00 15.83 -33.58
CA ASP A 80 -12.35 16.27 -33.97
C ASP A 80 -12.41 17.78 -34.24
N ASN A 81 -11.60 18.57 -33.52
CA ASN A 81 -11.60 20.02 -33.68
C ASN A 81 -10.17 20.61 -33.59
N PRO A 82 -9.43 20.68 -34.72
CA PRO A 82 -8.03 21.10 -34.76
C PRO A 82 -7.81 22.59 -34.44
N ARG A 83 -8.87 23.34 -34.11
CA ARG A 83 -8.82 24.75 -33.68
C ARG A 83 -8.90 24.92 -32.15
N LEU A 84 -8.95 23.83 -31.39
CA LEU A 84 -8.86 23.89 -29.93
C LEU A 84 -7.41 24.14 -29.51
N THR A 85 -7.11 25.39 -29.14
CA THR A 85 -5.83 25.80 -28.58
C THR A 85 -5.93 25.87 -27.05
N THR A 86 -4.97 25.28 -26.33
CA THR A 86 -4.67 25.59 -24.92
C THR A 86 -3.63 26.69 -24.85
#